data_AF-S3BMK3-F1
#
_entry.id   AF-S3BMK3-F1
#
_cell.length_a   1.000
_cell.length_b   1.000
_cell.length_c   1.000
_cell.angle_alpha   90.00
_cell.angle_beta   90.00
_cell.angle_gamma   90.00
#
_symmetry.space_group_name_H-M   'P 1'
#
loop_
_entity.id
_entity.type
_entity.pdbx_description
1 polymer ?
#
loop_
_entity_poly.entity_id
_entity_poly.type
_entity_poly.pdbx_seq_one_letter_code
_entity_poly.pdbx_strand_id
1 'polypeptide(L)' 'PAPTAAAPAPVPAPAPAPEAQRPAAPAPAASPVSGGVGLEDDMPAEDDPDLDDSALSGHDLIVRELGATVIEEFQHE' A
#
# COMPACT_ATOMS: atom_id res chain seq x y z
N PRO A 1 -67.86 29.14 -11.41
CA PRO A 1 -67.09 28.46 -12.48
C PRO A 1 -66.04 29.40 -13.08
N ALA A 2 -64.77 29.20 -12.71
CA ALA A 2 -63.65 29.98 -13.25
C ALA A 2 -62.86 29.12 -14.27
N PRO A 3 -62.32 29.71 -15.35
CA PRO A 3 -61.73 28.96 -16.46
C PRO A 3 -60.36 28.38 -16.11
N THR A 4 -60.14 27.11 -16.47
CA THR A 4 -58.82 26.45 -16.43
C THR A 4 -57.92 27.05 -17.52
N ALA A 5 -56.77 27.56 -17.10
CA ALA A 5 -55.70 28.02 -17.98
C ALA A 5 -54.96 26.84 -18.63
N ALA A 6 -54.66 26.95 -19.92
CA ALA A 6 -53.92 25.94 -20.68
C ALA A 6 -52.44 25.87 -20.25
N ALA A 7 -51.90 24.66 -20.10
CA ALA A 7 -50.52 24.42 -19.68
C ALA A 7 -49.51 24.72 -20.81
N PRO A 8 -48.30 25.22 -20.49
CA PRO A 8 -47.27 25.51 -21.48
C PRO A 8 -46.64 24.22 -22.04
N ALA A 9 -46.25 24.26 -23.32
CA ALA A 9 -45.59 23.15 -24.01
C ALA A 9 -44.12 23.01 -23.56
N PRO A 10 -43.56 21.78 -23.54
CA PRO A 10 -42.17 21.55 -23.14
C PRO A 10 -41.19 22.02 -24.22
N VAL A 11 -40.10 22.66 -23.79
CA VAL A 11 -38.98 23.06 -24.65
C VAL A 11 -38.01 21.89 -24.87
N PRO A 12 -37.40 21.75 -26.06
CA PRO A 12 -36.42 20.70 -26.32
C PRO A 12 -35.11 20.94 -25.55
N ALA A 13 -34.50 19.86 -25.06
CA ALA A 13 -33.24 19.88 -24.33
C ALA A 13 -32.03 20.10 -25.26
N PRO A 14 -30.95 20.73 -24.79
CA PRO A 14 -29.72 20.90 -25.56
C PRO A 14 -29.01 19.56 -25.79
N ALA A 15 -28.39 19.40 -26.96
CA ALA A 15 -27.62 18.21 -27.32
C ALA A 15 -26.27 18.15 -26.56
N PRO A 16 -25.75 16.94 -26.26
CA PRO A 16 -24.45 16.78 -25.61
C PRO A 16 -23.31 17.24 -26.54
N ALA A 17 -22.32 17.92 -25.97
CA ALA A 17 -21.11 18.32 -26.68
C ALA A 17 -20.16 17.13 -26.90
N PRO A 18 -19.37 17.12 -27.99
CA PRO A 18 -18.40 16.06 -28.24
C PRO A 18 -17.26 16.08 -27.21
N GLU A 19 -16.96 14.92 -26.63
CA GLU A 19 -15.84 14.74 -25.70
C GLU A 19 -14.50 14.83 -26.43
N ALA A 20 -13.60 15.68 -25.93
CA ALA A 20 -12.24 15.80 -26.46
C ALA A 20 -11.41 14.56 -26.08
N GLN A 21 -10.84 13.88 -27.07
CA GLN A 21 -9.93 12.76 -26.85
C GLN A 21 -8.67 13.24 -26.14
N ARG A 22 -8.44 12.74 -24.91
CA ARG A 22 -7.20 12.99 -24.16
C ARG A 22 -6.07 12.11 -24.73
N PRO A 23 -4.85 12.64 -24.91
CA PRO A 23 -3.70 11.83 -25.30
C PRO A 23 -3.41 10.76 -24.25
N ALA A 24 -3.16 9.52 -24.68
CA ALA A 24 -2.72 8.46 -23.80
C ALA A 24 -1.30 8.77 -23.29
N ALA A 25 -1.10 8.68 -21.96
CA ALA A 25 0.22 8.79 -21.38
C ALA A 25 1.05 7.53 -21.69
N PRO A 26 2.36 7.65 -21.92
CA PRO A 26 3.22 6.49 -22.10
C PRO A 26 3.26 5.65 -20.82
N ALA A 27 3.16 4.33 -20.97
CA ALA A 27 3.33 3.40 -19.86
C ALA A 27 4.79 3.45 -19.33
N PRO A 28 5.01 3.28 -18.01
CA PRO A 28 6.35 3.18 -17.48
C PRO A 28 7.08 1.99 -18.11
N ALA A 29 8.33 2.20 -18.52
CA ALA A 29 9.19 1.13 -19.01
C ALA A 29 9.43 0.13 -17.87
N ALA A 30 9.37 -1.17 -18.18
CA ALA A 30 9.72 -2.20 -17.22
C ALA A 30 11.19 -2.04 -16.82
N SER A 31 11.47 -1.85 -15.53
CA SER A 31 12.84 -1.86 -15.01
C SER A 31 13.46 -3.23 -15.25
N PRO A 32 14.74 -3.31 -15.68
CA PRO A 32 15.43 -4.58 -15.74
C PRO A 32 15.45 -5.19 -14.34
N VAL A 33 14.85 -6.37 -14.17
CA VAL A 33 15.04 -7.18 -12.97
C VAL A 33 16.52 -7.53 -12.92
N SER A 34 17.27 -6.77 -12.12
CA SER A 34 18.67 -7.07 -11.89
C SER A 34 18.69 -8.43 -11.22
N GLY A 35 19.29 -9.44 -11.87
CA GLY A 35 19.44 -10.79 -11.34
C GLY A 35 20.44 -10.85 -10.18
N GLY A 36 20.38 -9.88 -9.28
CA GLY A 36 21.05 -9.92 -8.00
C GLY A 36 20.25 -10.80 -7.05
N VAL A 37 20.97 -11.40 -6.11
CA VAL A 37 20.43 -12.04 -4.92
C VAL A 37 19.49 -11.02 -4.27
N GLY A 38 18.21 -11.37 -4.11
CA GLY A 38 17.21 -10.49 -3.53
C GLY A 38 17.54 -10.18 -2.07
N LEU A 39 16.92 -9.16 -1.48
CA LEU A 39 17.09 -8.92 -0.03
C LEU A 39 16.57 -10.11 0.78
N GLU A 40 15.57 -10.82 0.25
CA GLU A 40 15.06 -12.07 0.82
C GLU A 40 16.08 -13.22 0.79
N ASP A 41 17.00 -13.20 -0.17
CA ASP A 41 18.02 -14.23 -0.37
C ASP A 41 19.33 -13.94 0.41
N ASP A 42 19.43 -12.77 1.08
CA ASP A 42 20.57 -12.35 1.91
C ASP A 42 20.42 -12.74 3.40
N MET A 43 19.39 -13.54 3.73
CA MET A 43 19.20 -14.10 5.06
C MET A 43 19.71 -15.55 5.12
N PRO A 44 20.36 -15.95 6.23
CA PRO A 44 20.78 -17.34 6.42
C PRO A 44 19.57 -18.28 6.49
N ALA A 45 19.73 -19.50 6.01
CA ALA A 45 18.67 -20.52 5.99
C ALA A 45 18.41 -21.08 7.39
N GLU A 46 17.17 -21.49 7.68
CA GLU A 46 16.73 -22.00 9.00
C GLU A 46 17.43 -23.31 9.44
N ASP A 47 18.17 -23.97 8.54
CA ASP A 47 18.94 -25.20 8.79
C ASP A 47 20.46 -24.91 8.87
N ASP A 48 20.90 -23.65 8.93
CA ASP A 48 22.33 -23.36 9.10
C ASP A 48 22.78 -23.77 10.51
N PRO A 49 23.85 -24.58 10.67
CA PRO A 49 24.39 -24.96 11.98
C PRO A 49 24.87 -23.78 12.84
N ASP A 50 25.11 -22.61 12.26
CA ASP A 50 25.39 -21.38 13.00
C ASP A 50 24.15 -20.57 13.36
N LEU A 51 22.97 -20.94 12.83
CA LEU A 51 21.69 -20.37 13.18
C LEU A 51 21.28 -20.95 14.54
N ASP A 52 21.50 -20.15 15.58
CA ASP A 52 21.00 -20.47 16.89
C ASP A 52 19.47 -20.33 16.91
N ASP A 53 18.76 -21.46 17.04
CA ASP A 53 17.31 -21.53 17.33
C ASP A 53 16.90 -20.73 18.58
N SER A 54 17.89 -20.33 19.38
CA SER A 54 17.77 -19.42 20.50
C SER A 54 18.28 -18.03 20.15
N ALA A 55 17.96 -17.51 18.95
CA ALA A 55 18.06 -16.10 18.64
C ALA A 55 17.40 -15.37 19.80
N LEU A 56 18.22 -14.96 20.77
CA LEU A 56 17.80 -14.15 21.88
C LEU A 56 17.09 -13.00 21.19
N SER A 57 15.79 -12.83 21.47
CA SER A 57 15.07 -11.66 21.01
C SER A 57 16.02 -10.49 21.24
N GLY A 58 16.29 -9.64 20.23
CA GLY A 58 17.34 -8.63 20.35
C GLY A 58 17.26 -7.87 21.69
N HIS A 59 16.04 -7.75 22.23
CA HIS A 59 15.72 -7.37 23.60
C HIS A 59 16.57 -8.05 24.71
N ASP A 60 16.61 -9.38 24.78
CA ASP A 60 17.35 -10.14 25.79
C ASP A 60 18.87 -10.01 25.61
N LEU A 61 19.35 -9.88 24.38
CA LEU A 61 20.76 -9.54 24.09
C LEU A 61 21.12 -8.15 24.58
N ILE A 62 20.23 -7.18 24.40
CA ILE A 62 20.40 -5.80 24.87
C ILE A 62 20.47 -5.76 26.40
N VAL A 63 19.59 -6.49 27.11
CA VAL A 63 19.60 -6.60 28.58
C VAL A 63 20.92 -7.18 29.09
N ARG A 64 21.37 -8.28 28.48
CA ARG A 64 22.56 -9.00 28.93
C ARG A 64 23.88 -8.31 28.60
N GLU A 65 24.07 -7.81 27.38
CA GLU A 65 25.37 -7.31 26.90
C GLU A 65 25.65 -5.88 27.37
N LEU A 66 24.62 -5.04 27.46
CA LEU A 66 24.75 -3.65 27.91
C LEU A 66 24.50 -3.50 29.43
N GLY A 67 24.13 -4.59 30.12
CA GLY A 67 23.74 -4.57 31.52
C GLY A 67 22.48 -3.72 31.76
N ALA A 68 21.59 -3.64 30.78
CA ALA A 68 20.35 -2.90 30.87
C ALA A 68 19.32 -3.66 31.74
N THR A 69 18.31 -2.95 32.23
CA THR A 69 17.21 -3.53 33.03
C THR A 69 15.88 -3.14 32.42
N VAL A 70 14.96 -4.11 32.28
CA VAL A 70 13.60 -3.84 31.85
C VAL A 70 12.84 -3.20 33.00
N ILE A 71 12.28 -2.02 32.76
CA ILE A 71 11.46 -1.31 33.75
C ILE A 71 9.98 -1.62 33.50
N GLU A 72 9.52 -1.48 32.26
CA GLU A 72 8.14 -1.74 31.86
C GLU A 72 8.11 -2.33 30.44
N GLU A 73 7.28 -3.35 30.22
CA GLU A 73 7.04 -3.96 28.91
C GLU A 73 5.57 -3.77 28.50
N PHE A 74 5.32 -3.33 27.27
CA PHE A 74 3.97 -3.11 26.73
C PHE A 74 3.70 -4.04 25.54
N GLN A 75 2.74 -4.94 25.71
CA GLN A 75 2.24 -5.80 24.65
C GLN A 75 1.28 -4.99 23.77
N HIS A 76 1.56 -4.91 22.47
CA HIS A 76 0.65 -4.32 21.49
C HIS A 76 -0.03 -5.46 20.75
N GLU A 77 -1.35 -5.59 20.93
CA GLU A 77 -2.21 -6.56 20.26
C GLU A 77 -2.91 -5.99 19.03
#